data_AF-Q8FLP6-F1
#
_entry.id   AF-Q8FLP6-F1
#
_cell.length_a   1.000
_cell.length_b   1.000
_cell.length_c   1.000
_cell.angle_alpha   90.00
_cell.angle_beta   90.00
_cell.angle_gamma   90.00
#
_symmetry.space_group_name_H-M   'P 1'
#
loop_
_entity.id
_entity.type
_entity.pdbx_description
1 polymer ?
#
loop_
_entity_poly.entity_id
_entity_poly.type
_entity_poly.pdbx_seq_one_letter_code
_entity_poly.pdbx_strand_id
1 'polypeptide(L)' 'MNDTVLIITMASVFVGFLFFGGAFASFMYKKPQRLIWTLFTIAIVLITVIPVGIAVFWGTTLS' A
#
# COMPACT_ATOMS: atom_id res chain seq x y z
N MET A 1 -17.14 12.56 -2.94
CA MET A 1 -16.21 11.45 -3.25
C MET A 1 -17.06 10.22 -3.56
N ASN A 2 -16.81 9.51 -4.67
CA ASN A 2 -17.62 8.35 -5.03
C ASN A 2 -17.28 7.17 -4.10
N ASP A 3 -18.28 6.45 -3.61
CA ASP A 3 -18.11 5.26 -2.75
C ASP A 3 -17.16 4.22 -3.35
N THR A 4 -17.14 4.09 -4.69
CA THR A 4 -16.20 3.21 -5.41
C THR A 4 -14.74 3.61 -5.16
N VAL A 5 -14.42 4.90 -5.10
CA VAL A 5 -13.05 5.41 -4.88
C VAL A 5 -12.60 5.17 -3.43
N LEU A 6 -13.53 5.32 -2.49
CA LEU A 6 -13.31 4.95 -1.09
C LEU A 6 -12.97 3.47 -0.94
N ILE A 7 -13.77 2.60 -1.57
CA ILE A 7 -13.55 1.15 -1.54
C ILE A 7 -12.20 0.77 -2.16
N ILE A 8 -11.83 1.36 -3.31
CA ILE A 8 -10.51 1.14 -3.93
C ILE A 8 -9.37 1.56 -3.01
N THR A 9 -9.50 2.70 -2.34
CA THR A 9 -8.48 3.21 -1.40
C THR A 9 -8.31 2.26 -0.22
N MET A 10 -9.41 1.82 0.40
CA MET A 10 -9.39 0.89 1.52
C MET A 10 -8.82 -0.48 1.12
N ALA A 11 -9.22 -1.00 -0.05
CA ALA A 11 -8.70 -2.27 -0.57
C ALA A 11 -7.20 -2.21 -0.88
N SER A 12 -6.72 -1.11 -1.47
CA SER A 12 -5.30 -0.89 -1.74
C SER A 12 -4.47 -0.89 -0.45
N VAL A 13 -4.93 -0.14 0.56
CA VAL A 13 -4.26 -0.06 1.86
C VAL A 13 -4.25 -1.43 2.56
N PHE A 14 -5.37 -2.16 2.52
CA PHE A 14 -5.46 -3.51 3.07
C PHE A 14 -4.46 -4.48 2.42
N VAL A 15 -4.40 -4.49 1.09
CA VAL A 15 -3.42 -5.30 0.34
C VAL A 15 -1.99 -4.87 0.67
N GLY A 16 -1.72 -3.58 0.79
CA GLY A 16 -0.43 -3.05 1.24
C GLY A 16 -0.03 -3.59 2.63
N PHE A 17 -0.95 -3.65 3.58
CA PHE A 17 -0.71 -4.24 4.90
C PHE A 17 -0.43 -5.74 4.85
N LEU A 18 -1.06 -6.49 3.94
CA LEU A 18 -0.73 -7.91 3.73
C LEU A 18 0.70 -8.09 3.23
N PHE A 19 1.15 -7.25 2.29
CA PHE A 19 2.55 -7.27 1.82
C PHE A 19 3.52 -6.83 2.92
N PHE A 20 3.15 -5.87 3.74
CA PHE A 20 3.94 -5.45 4.90
C PHE A 20 4.08 -6.57 5.93
N GLY A 21 2.97 -7.22 6.28
CA GLY A 21 2.96 -8.40 7.16
C GLY A 21 3.76 -9.57 6.56
N GLY A 22 3.66 -9.79 5.25
CA GLY A 22 4.48 -10.76 4.53
C GLY A 22 5.98 -10.44 4.54
N ALA A 23 6.34 -9.15 4.51
CA ALA A 23 7.73 -8.70 4.64
C ALA A 23 8.26 -9.01 6.05
N PHE A 24 7.43 -8.77 7.07
CA PHE A 24 7.73 -9.12 8.47
C PHE A 24 7.85 -10.63 8.68
N ALA A 25 6.93 -11.42 8.13
CA ALA A 25 7.01 -12.88 8.17
C ALA A 25 8.30 -13.37 7.48
N SER A 26 8.61 -12.84 6.30
CA SER A 26 9.84 -13.15 5.56
C SER A 26 11.10 -12.80 6.37
N PHE A 27 11.06 -11.69 7.11
CA PHE A 27 12.14 -11.30 8.04
C PHE A 27 12.27 -12.28 9.21
N MET A 28 11.16 -12.69 9.83
CA MET A 28 11.15 -13.69 10.91
C MET A 28 11.70 -15.05 10.45
N TYR A 29 11.33 -15.49 9.24
CA TYR A 29 11.82 -16.73 8.64
C TYR A 29 13.25 -16.63 8.07
N LYS A 30 13.98 -15.54 8.33
CA LYS A 30 15.34 -15.28 7.86
C LYS A 30 15.50 -15.49 6.34
N LYS A 31 14.45 -15.15 5.58
CA LYS A 31 14.46 -15.21 4.11
C LYS A 31 15.47 -14.20 3.55
N PRO A 32 15.95 -14.41 2.31
CA PRO A 32 16.94 -13.50 1.70
C PRO A 32 16.47 -12.05 1.75
N GLN A 33 17.39 -11.15 2.09
CA GLN A 33 17.14 -9.72 2.26
C GLN A 33 16.47 -9.07 1.04
N ARG A 34 16.77 -9.56 -0.18
CA ARG A 34 16.11 -9.12 -1.42
C ARG A 34 14.60 -9.32 -1.39
N LEU A 35 14.11 -10.46 -0.88
CA LEU A 35 12.67 -10.75 -0.82
C LEU A 35 11.95 -9.81 0.15
N ILE A 36 12.58 -9.54 1.30
CA ILE A 36 12.03 -8.65 2.32
C ILE A 36 11.96 -7.22 1.78
N TRP A 37 13.03 -6.74 1.14
CA TRP A 37 13.08 -5.40 0.55
C TRP A 37 12.10 -5.21 -0.60
N THR A 38 11.91 -6.21 -1.46
CA THR A 38 10.92 -6.10 -2.55
C THR A 38 9.50 -6.07 -2.00
N LEU A 39 9.15 -6.97 -1.06
CA LEU A 39 7.83 -6.98 -0.43
C LEU A 39 7.55 -5.68 0.33
N PHE A 40 8.55 -5.16 1.05
CA PHE A 40 8.46 -3.92 1.80
C PHE A 40 8.28 -2.71 0.88
N THR A 41 9.03 -2.64 -0.23
CA THR A 41 8.89 -1.55 -1.21
C THR A 41 7.50 -1.57 -1.85
N ILE A 42 7.01 -2.75 -2.24
CA ILE A 42 5.67 -2.91 -2.80
C ILE A 42 4.59 -2.47 -1.80
N ALA A 43 4.73 -2.88 -0.53
CA ALA A 43 3.82 -2.47 0.54
C ALA A 43 3.77 -0.94 0.70
N ILE A 44 4.93 -0.27 0.72
CA ILE A 44 5.01 1.18 0.80
C ILE A 44 4.25 1.83 -0.36
N VAL A 45 4.45 1.38 -1.61
CA VAL A 45 3.76 1.97 -2.77
C VAL A 45 2.24 1.84 -2.64
N LEU A 46 1.73 0.68 -2.22
CA LEU A 46 0.30 0.44 -2.04
C LEU A 46 -0.33 1.29 -0.92
N ILE A 47 0.41 1.54 0.16
CA ILE A 47 -0.07 2.30 1.35
C ILE A 47 0.17 3.80 1.21
N THR A 48 1.12 4.23 0.37
CA THR A 48 1.49 5.65 0.24
C THR A 48 1.06 6.23 -1.11
N VAL A 49 1.62 5.73 -2.20
CA VAL A 49 1.46 6.35 -3.53
C VAL A 49 0.01 6.32 -3.98
N ILE A 50 -0.71 5.22 -3.78
CA ILE A 50 -2.11 5.08 -4.20
C ILE A 50 -3.03 6.03 -3.39
N PRO A 51 -3.11 5.93 -2.05
CA PRO A 51 -4.00 6.80 -1.27
C PRO A 51 -3.58 8.27 -1.31
N VAL A 52 -2.28 8.59 -1.36
CA VAL A 52 -1.82 9.98 -1.52
C VAL A 52 -2.19 10.52 -2.90
N GLY A 53 -2.03 9.74 -3.97
CA GLY A 53 -2.43 10.14 -5.32
C GLY A 53 -3.93 10.42 -5.41
N ILE A 54 -4.75 9.55 -4.83
CA ILE A 54 -6.22 9.74 -4.75
C ILE A 54 -6.54 10.99 -3.92
N ALA A 55 -5.92 11.16 -2.77
CA ALA A 55 -6.16 12.30 -1.88
C ALA A 55 -5.77 13.64 -2.51
N VAL A 56 -4.63 13.70 -3.22
CA VAL A 56 -4.19 14.91 -3.92
C VAL A 56 -5.15 15.21 -5.07
N PHE A 57 -5.44 14.27 -5.97
CA PHE A 57 -6.36 14.53 -7.08
C PHE A 57 -7.76 14.95 -6.60
N TRP A 58 -8.35 14.24 -5.63
CA TRP A 58 -9.67 14.62 -5.12
C TRP A 58 -9.65 15.89 -4.29
N GLY A 59 -8.60 16.12 -3.51
CA GLY A 59 -8.50 17.27 -2.61
C GLY A 59 -8.12 18.58 -3.31
N THR A 60 -7.37 18.52 -4.42
CA THR A 60 -6.85 19.73 -5.09
C THR A 60 -7.44 20.00 -6.46
N THR A 61 -7.87 18.98 -7.21
CA THR A 61 -8.41 19.17 -8.59
C THR A 61 -9.92 19.00 -8.72
N LEU A 62 -10.60 18.39 -7.74
CA LEU A 62 -12.05 18.24 -7.69
C LEU A 62 -12.72 19.03 -6.54
N SER A 63 -11.98 19.95 -5.91
CA SER A 63 -12.48 20.85 -4.86
C SER A 63 -13.02 22.18 -5.38
#